data_AF-A0A524M6D7-F1
#
_entry.id   AF-A0A524M6D7-F1
#
_cell.length_a   1.000
_cell.length_b   1.000
_cell.length_c   1.000
_cell.angle_alpha   90.00
_cell.angle_beta   90.00
_cell.angle_gamma   90.00
#
_symmetry.space_group_name_H-M   'P 1'
#
loop_
_entity.id
_entity.type
_entity.pdbx_description
1 polymer ?
#
loop_
_entity_poly.entity_id
_entity_poly.type
_entity_poly.pdbx_seq_one_letter_code
_entity_poly.pdbx_strand_id
1 'polypeptide(L)'
;QEMEDIQQGKTNRDNVLAKSKIGLLSILKEFKEKEDKIGEDLVKGLQRYWKDTEELGSCPKCGDGILRIVQSPRTGKRFVGCSNYKDGTCDQTFPLPQKGRITPLEKTCPHCDHQMIKVVSGRRAWETCINWTQCPGRQDDLKALDERRSKQANKDAGGSNP
;
A
#
# COMPACT_ATOMS: atom_id res chain seq x y z
N GLN A 1 -15.19 3.52 -44.38
CA GLN A 1 -16.44 4.20 -44.78
C GLN A 1 -16.33 5.73 -44.85
N GLU A 2 -16.41 6.53 -43.77
CA GLU A 2 -16.57 8.00 -43.94
C GLU A 2 -15.40 8.72 -44.65
N MET A 3 -14.17 8.21 -44.51
CA MET A 3 -13.00 8.71 -45.25
C MET A 3 -13.02 8.35 -46.75
N GLU A 4 -13.68 7.24 -47.13
CA GLU A 4 -13.87 6.83 -48.54
C GLU A 4 -14.98 7.66 -49.21
N ASP A 5 -16.02 8.04 -48.46
CA ASP A 5 -17.09 8.90 -48.95
C ASP A 5 -16.63 10.34 -49.23
N ILE A 6 -15.57 10.82 -48.55
CA ILE A 6 -14.90 12.10 -48.85
C ILE A 6 -14.15 11.99 -50.19
N GLN A 7 -13.42 10.89 -50.43
CA GLN A 7 -12.71 10.68 -51.70
C GLN A 7 -13.66 10.58 -52.90
N GLN A 8 -14.88 10.08 -52.69
CA GLN A 8 -15.92 9.96 -53.72
C GLN A 8 -16.80 11.22 -53.87
N GLY A 9 -16.53 12.30 -53.12
CA GLY A 9 -17.31 13.54 -53.17
C GLY A 9 -18.73 13.43 -52.59
N LYS A 10 -19.06 12.33 -51.91
CA LYS A 10 -20.37 12.06 -51.32
C LYS A 10 -20.58 12.75 -49.98
N THR A 11 -19.50 13.16 -49.31
CA THR A 11 -19.53 13.99 -48.11
C THR A 11 -18.31 14.92 -48.07
N ASN A 12 -18.35 15.94 -47.21
CA ASN A 12 -17.26 16.90 -47.05
C ASN A 12 -16.66 16.82 -45.64
N ARG A 13 -15.46 17.37 -45.48
CA ARG A 13 -14.69 17.31 -44.22
C ARG A 13 -15.46 17.93 -43.05
N ASP A 14 -16.20 19.01 -43.31
CA ASP A 14 -16.97 19.73 -42.30
C ASP A 14 -18.14 18.89 -41.77
N ASN A 15 -18.82 18.14 -42.63
CA ASN A 15 -19.90 17.24 -42.23
C ASN A 15 -19.40 16.06 -41.41
N VAL A 16 -18.22 15.50 -41.75
CA VAL A 16 -17.62 14.40 -40.98
C VAL A 16 -17.16 14.87 -39.60
N LEU A 17 -16.57 16.07 -39.51
CA LEU A 17 -16.22 16.69 -38.23
C LEU A 17 -17.47 17.02 -37.39
N ALA A 18 -18.53 17.51 -38.01
CA ALA A 18 -19.79 17.81 -37.32
C ALA A 18 -20.45 16.56 -36.74
N LYS A 19 -20.52 15.47 -37.53
CA LYS A 19 -21.03 14.16 -37.06
C LYS A 19 -20.21 13.61 -35.90
N SER A 20 -18.88 13.66 -36.01
CA SER A 20 -17.96 13.22 -34.96
C SER A 20 -18.16 14.02 -33.66
N LYS A 21 -18.34 15.34 -33.78
CA LYS A 21 -18.62 16.21 -32.63
C LYS A 21 -19.96 15.88 -31.97
N ILE A 22 -21.00 15.61 -32.75
CA ILE A 22 -22.32 15.22 -32.23
C ILE A 22 -22.23 13.88 -31.48
N GLY A 23 -21.56 12.89 -32.06
CA GLY A 23 -21.35 11.59 -31.42
C GLY A 23 -20.57 11.69 -30.11
N LEU A 24 -19.50 12.49 -30.09
CA LEU A 24 -18.72 12.71 -28.87
C LEU A 24 -19.55 13.41 -27.79
N LEU A 25 -20.36 14.40 -28.15
CA LEU A 25 -21.22 15.12 -27.20
C LEU A 25 -22.29 14.21 -26.59
N SER A 26 -22.83 13.23 -27.33
CA SER A 26 -23.80 12.28 -26.76
C SER A 26 -23.15 11.40 -25.70
N ILE A 27 -21.96 10.88 -25.97
CA ILE A 27 -21.20 10.04 -25.03
C ILE A 27 -20.83 10.85 -23.79
N LEU A 28 -20.33 12.07 -23.96
CA LEU A 28 -19.96 12.96 -22.84
C LEU A 28 -21.17 13.34 -21.99
N LYS A 29 -22.34 13.52 -22.62
CA LYS A 29 -23.58 13.80 -21.90
C LYS A 29 -23.99 12.61 -21.03
N GLU A 30 -24.00 11.40 -21.58
CA GLU A 30 -24.30 10.19 -20.81
C GLU A 30 -23.30 9.95 -19.68
N PHE A 31 -22.02 10.24 -19.91
CA PHE A 31 -20.99 10.14 -18.87
C PHE A 31 -21.24 11.14 -17.75
N LYS A 32 -21.56 12.39 -18.09
CA LYS A 32 -21.87 13.45 -17.13
C LYS A 32 -23.12 13.15 -16.30
N GLU A 33 -24.16 12.58 -16.91
CA GLU A 33 -25.37 12.16 -16.20
C GLU A 33 -25.11 11.03 -15.17
N LYS A 34 -24.01 10.27 -15.34
CA LYS A 34 -23.62 9.16 -14.47
C LYS A 34 -22.40 9.47 -13.60
N GLU A 35 -21.89 10.70 -13.64
CA GLU A 35 -20.63 11.11 -13.03
C GLU A 35 -20.59 10.77 -11.53
N ASP A 36 -21.64 11.13 -10.79
CA ASP A 36 -21.74 10.89 -9.35
C ASP A 36 -21.70 9.39 -9.01
N LYS A 37 -22.46 8.58 -9.76
CA LYS A 37 -22.52 7.12 -9.54
C LYS A 37 -21.18 6.46 -9.84
N ILE A 38 -20.54 6.86 -10.93
CA ILE A 38 -19.20 6.38 -11.30
C ILE A 38 -18.21 6.77 -10.19
N GLY A 39 -18.27 8.02 -9.71
CA GLY A 39 -17.44 8.50 -8.62
C GLY A 39 -17.63 7.70 -7.34
N GLU A 40 -18.88 7.45 -6.94
CA GLU A 40 -19.22 6.66 -5.76
C GLU A 40 -18.70 5.22 -5.85
N ASP A 41 -18.89 4.56 -6.99
CA ASP A 41 -18.43 3.18 -7.21
C ASP A 41 -16.90 3.09 -7.20
N LEU A 42 -16.21 4.07 -7.80
CA LEU A 42 -14.74 4.18 -7.75
C LEU A 42 -14.24 4.35 -6.31
N VAL A 43 -14.84 5.26 -5.54
CA VAL A 43 -14.47 5.49 -4.13
C VAL A 43 -14.70 4.24 -3.29
N LYS A 44 -15.84 3.56 -3.44
CA LYS A 44 -16.14 2.31 -2.72
C LYS A 44 -15.14 1.20 -3.06
N GLY A 45 -14.74 1.08 -4.33
CA GLY A 45 -13.72 0.13 -4.77
C GLY A 45 -12.37 0.37 -4.09
N LEU A 46 -11.94 1.64 -4.04
CA LEU A 46 -10.69 2.03 -3.38
C LEU A 46 -10.74 1.82 -1.86
N GLN A 47 -11.85 2.15 -1.20
CA GLN A 47 -12.01 1.95 0.24
C GLN A 47 -11.89 0.48 0.64
N ARG A 48 -12.51 -0.42 -0.13
CA ARG A 48 -12.39 -1.87 0.10
C ARG A 48 -10.95 -2.34 -0.06
N TYR A 49 -10.30 -1.90 -1.14
CA TYR A 49 -8.90 -2.21 -1.39
C TYR A 49 -7.99 -1.75 -0.24
N TRP A 50 -8.13 -0.52 0.23
CA TRP A 50 -7.32 0.01 1.33
C TRP A 50 -7.55 -0.76 2.62
N LYS A 51 -8.80 -1.07 2.96
CA LYS A 51 -9.13 -1.84 4.16
C LYS A 51 -8.43 -3.21 4.18
N ASP A 52 -8.40 -3.89 3.03
CA ASP A 52 -7.85 -5.24 2.94
C ASP A 52 -6.32 -5.27 2.80
N THR A 53 -5.71 -4.20 2.27
CA THR A 53 -4.29 -4.23 1.87
C THR A 53 -3.39 -3.23 2.59
N GLU A 54 -3.95 -2.16 3.14
CA GLU A 54 -3.17 -1.04 3.70
C GLU A 54 -3.52 -0.73 5.15
N GLU A 55 -4.75 -0.97 5.61
CA GLU A 55 -5.18 -0.67 6.98
C GLU A 55 -4.69 -1.71 7.99
N LEU A 56 -4.19 -1.21 9.13
CA LEU A 56 -3.55 -1.99 10.20
C LEU A 56 -4.27 -1.83 11.54
N GLY A 57 -5.52 -1.35 11.50
CA GLY A 57 -6.35 -1.11 12.68
C GLY A 57 -6.21 0.30 13.25
N SER A 58 -6.82 0.52 14.41
CA SER A 58 -6.86 1.83 15.08
C SER A 58 -5.50 2.25 15.62
N CYS A 59 -5.28 3.57 15.67
CA CYS A 59 -4.06 4.15 16.19
C CYS A 59 -4.08 4.12 17.72
N PRO A 60 -3.07 3.49 18.36
CA PRO A 60 -3.02 3.40 19.83
C PRO A 60 -2.72 4.76 20.49
N LYS A 61 -2.22 5.75 19.74
CA LYS A 61 -1.86 7.07 20.26
C LYS A 61 -3.05 8.02 20.36
N CYS A 62 -3.85 8.13 19.29
CA CYS A 62 -4.97 9.07 19.24
C CYS A 62 -6.36 8.43 19.38
N GLY A 63 -6.48 7.10 19.27
CA GLY A 63 -7.76 6.38 19.38
C GLY A 63 -8.65 6.50 18.14
N ASP A 64 -8.72 7.68 17.54
CA ASP A 64 -9.66 8.01 16.45
C ASP A 64 -9.09 7.76 15.04
N GLY A 65 -7.76 7.75 14.91
CA GLY A 65 -7.09 7.57 13.63
C GLY A 65 -6.91 6.10 13.26
N ILE A 66 -6.76 5.82 11.96
CA ILE A 66 -6.49 4.47 11.44
C ILE A 66 -5.02 4.39 11.02
N LEU A 67 -4.30 3.35 11.44
CA LEU A 67 -2.94 3.07 10.97
C LEU A 67 -2.99 2.51 9.55
N ARG A 68 -2.22 3.10 8.63
CA ARG A 68 -2.15 2.68 7.23
C ARG A 68 -0.72 2.57 6.75
N ILE A 69 -0.46 1.72 5.78
CA ILE A 69 0.82 1.68 5.06
C ILE A 69 0.88 2.87 4.11
N VAL A 70 1.85 3.75 4.31
CA VAL A 70 2.05 4.98 3.53
C VAL A 70 3.44 4.96 2.89
N GLN A 71 3.54 5.53 1.69
CA GLN A 71 4.82 5.83 1.06
C GLN A 71 5.10 7.34 1.14
N SER A 72 6.28 7.72 1.63
CA SER A 72 6.71 9.11 1.69
C SER A 72 6.91 9.66 0.28
N PRO A 73 6.22 10.74 -0.12
CA PRO A 73 6.44 11.38 -1.42
C PRO A 73 7.86 11.95 -1.56
N ARG A 74 8.46 12.36 -0.44
CA ARG A 74 9.81 12.98 -0.41
C ARG A 74 10.92 11.94 -0.52
N THR A 75 10.82 10.83 0.23
CA THR A 75 11.93 9.87 0.33
C THR A 75 11.67 8.55 -0.41
N GLY A 76 10.45 8.33 -0.89
CA GLY A 76 10.01 7.06 -1.47
C GLY A 76 9.94 5.90 -0.46
N LYS A 77 10.31 6.13 0.81
CA LYS A 77 10.32 5.09 1.83
C LYS A 77 8.91 4.80 2.31
N ARG A 78 8.61 3.53 2.54
CA ARG A 78 7.33 3.10 3.13
C ARG A 78 7.41 2.95 4.64
N PHE A 79 6.31 3.28 5.31
CA PHE A 79 6.13 3.26 6.76
C PHE A 79 4.65 3.07 7.08
N VAL A 80 4.33 2.71 8.32
CA VAL A 80 2.95 2.81 8.84
C VAL A 80 2.75 4.21 9.39
N GLY A 81 1.68 4.90 9.03
CA GLY A 81 1.32 6.21 9.57
C GLY A 81 -0.15 6.26 9.95
N CYS A 82 -0.48 7.09 10.94
CA CYS A 82 -1.87 7.41 11.29
C CYS A 82 -2.56 8.15 10.13
N SER A 83 -3.86 7.94 9.93
CA SER A 83 -4.68 8.70 8.97
C SER A 83 -4.60 10.21 9.22
N ASN A 84 -4.51 10.60 10.48
CA ASN A 84 -4.48 12.00 10.92
C ASN A 84 -3.06 12.60 10.88
N TYR A 85 -2.09 11.84 10.35
CA TYR A 85 -0.72 12.29 10.16
C TYR A 85 -0.61 13.48 9.19
N LYS A 86 -1.49 13.52 8.18
CA LYS A 86 -1.52 14.65 7.23
C LYS A 86 -2.06 15.93 7.86
N ASP A 87 -2.96 15.81 8.83
CA ASP A 87 -3.58 16.94 9.52
C ASP A 87 -2.74 17.46 10.69
N GLY A 88 -1.62 16.78 11.00
CA GLY A 88 -0.68 17.16 12.06
C GLY A 88 -1.16 16.86 13.48
N THR A 89 -2.34 16.27 13.66
CA THR A 89 -2.91 15.97 14.99
C THR A 89 -2.37 14.66 15.59
N CYS A 90 -1.73 13.81 14.78
CA CYS A 90 -1.08 12.59 15.24
C CYS A 90 0.20 12.32 14.45
N ASP A 91 1.32 12.07 15.13
CA ASP A 91 2.64 11.79 14.56
C ASP A 91 3.03 10.30 14.66
N GLN A 92 2.09 9.43 15.06
CA GLN A 92 2.37 8.01 15.26
C GLN A 92 2.78 7.35 13.94
N THR A 93 4.00 6.81 13.93
CA THR A 93 4.56 6.13 12.77
C THR A 93 5.34 4.88 13.17
N PHE A 94 5.41 3.89 12.26
CA PHE A 94 6.25 2.71 12.43
C PHE A 94 7.05 2.42 11.16
N PRO A 95 8.37 2.19 11.25
CA PRO A 95 9.19 1.91 10.07
C PRO A 95 8.87 0.54 9.50
N LEU A 96 8.76 0.43 8.18
CA LEU A 96 8.54 -0.85 7.49
C LEU A 96 9.78 -1.31 6.72
N PRO A 97 9.96 -2.63 6.49
CA PRO A 97 10.97 -3.13 5.57
C PRO A 97 10.76 -2.52 4.20
N GLN A 98 11.79 -2.02 3.51
CA GLN A 98 11.61 -1.28 2.24
C GLN A 98 11.44 -2.18 1.01
N LYS A 99 11.74 -3.48 1.12
CA LYS A 99 11.64 -4.46 0.02
C LYS A 99 10.64 -5.57 0.36
N GLY A 100 10.06 -6.17 -0.67
CA GLY A 100 9.09 -7.26 -0.55
C GLY A 100 7.63 -6.77 -0.48
N ARG A 101 6.68 -7.69 -0.63
CA ARG A 101 5.24 -7.42 -0.47
C ARG A 101 4.88 -7.48 1.00
N ILE A 102 4.11 -6.50 1.48
CA ILE A 102 3.58 -6.47 2.85
C ILE A 102 2.08 -6.78 2.77
N THR A 103 1.59 -7.59 3.69
CA THR A 103 0.16 -7.90 3.82
C THR A 103 -0.22 -7.83 5.30
N PRO A 104 -1.23 -7.04 5.68
CA PRO A 104 -1.81 -7.07 7.02
C PRO A 104 -2.26 -8.49 7.38
N LEU A 105 -2.06 -8.89 8.64
CA LEU A 105 -2.63 -10.13 9.18
C LEU A 105 -3.70 -9.77 10.19
N GLU A 106 -4.67 -10.64 10.45
CA GLU A 106 -5.70 -10.44 11.48
C GLU A 106 -5.19 -10.69 12.92
N LYS A 107 -3.91 -11.07 13.07
CA LYS A 107 -3.29 -11.38 14.37
C LYS A 107 -2.71 -10.12 15.02
N THR A 108 -2.89 -9.98 16.31
CA THR A 108 -2.18 -9.00 17.15
C THR A 108 -0.93 -9.61 17.78
N CYS A 109 0.04 -8.77 18.12
CA CYS A 109 1.27 -9.19 18.76
C CYS A 109 1.02 -9.51 20.24
N PRO A 110 1.40 -10.69 20.76
CA PRO A 110 1.14 -11.07 22.16
C PRO A 110 1.97 -10.28 23.20
N HIS A 111 2.93 -9.45 22.76
CA HIS A 111 3.83 -8.70 23.66
C HIS A 111 3.53 -7.21 23.72
N CYS A 112 2.86 -6.65 22.71
CA CYS A 112 2.64 -5.21 22.62
C CYS A 112 1.30 -4.84 21.96
N ASP A 113 0.45 -5.81 21.68
CA ASP A 113 -0.91 -5.67 21.13
C ASP A 113 -1.04 -4.96 19.78
N HIS A 114 0.08 -4.62 19.14
CA HIS A 114 0.08 -4.03 17.80
C HIS A 114 -0.19 -5.10 16.73
N GLN A 115 -0.78 -4.69 15.61
CA GLN A 115 -1.10 -5.58 14.49
C GLN A 115 0.16 -6.27 13.93
N MET A 116 0.02 -7.53 13.54
CA MET A 116 1.05 -8.29 12.84
C MET A 116 0.92 -8.10 11.32
N ILE A 117 2.05 -8.14 10.62
CA ILE A 117 2.14 -8.10 9.16
C ILE A 117 2.93 -9.27 8.65
N LYS A 118 2.59 -9.75 7.45
CA LYS A 118 3.39 -10.70 6.68
C LYS A 118 4.22 -9.96 5.65
N VAL A 119 5.51 -10.25 5.61
CA VAL A 119 6.44 -9.70 4.62
C VAL A 119 6.97 -10.84 3.76
N VAL A 120 6.81 -10.71 2.44
CA VAL A 120 7.31 -11.67 1.45
C VAL A 120 8.36 -10.99 0.59
N SER A 121 9.62 -11.42 0.71
CA SER A 121 10.75 -10.90 -0.06
C SER A 121 11.49 -12.05 -0.76
N GLY A 122 11.30 -12.14 -2.08
CA GLY A 122 11.83 -13.24 -2.89
C GLY A 122 11.25 -14.58 -2.42
N ARG A 123 12.13 -15.53 -2.05
CA ARG A 123 11.72 -16.85 -1.53
C ARG A 123 11.44 -16.89 -0.03
N ARG A 124 11.62 -15.78 0.69
CA ARG A 124 11.44 -15.72 2.15
C ARG A 124 10.14 -15.01 2.50
N ALA A 125 9.38 -15.60 3.40
CA ALA A 125 8.21 -15.00 4.03
C ALA A 125 8.37 -15.05 5.55
N TRP A 126 8.03 -13.97 6.24
CA TRP A 126 8.03 -13.92 7.70
C TRP A 126 6.90 -13.03 8.21
N GLU A 127 6.39 -13.35 9.40
CA GLU A 127 5.42 -12.53 10.11
C GLU A 127 6.16 -11.65 11.12
N THR A 128 5.76 -10.39 11.28
CA THR A 128 6.38 -9.49 12.27
C THR A 128 5.40 -8.45 12.77
N CYS A 129 5.63 -7.94 13.97
CA CYS A 129 4.85 -6.85 14.54
C CYS A 129 5.16 -5.52 13.81
N ILE A 130 4.17 -4.65 13.61
CA ILE A 130 4.43 -3.31 13.07
C ILE A 130 5.36 -2.49 13.97
N ASN A 131 5.25 -2.65 15.29
CA ASN A 131 6.10 -2.01 16.28
C ASN A 131 7.40 -2.82 16.53
N TRP A 132 8.00 -3.38 15.48
CA TRP A 132 9.11 -4.30 15.64
C TRP A 132 10.38 -3.71 16.27
N THR A 133 10.55 -2.39 16.23
CA THR A 133 11.70 -1.70 16.83
C THR A 133 11.58 -1.59 18.35
N GLN A 134 10.36 -1.50 18.89
CA GLN A 134 10.10 -1.33 20.32
C GLN A 134 9.33 -2.50 20.95
N CYS A 135 8.99 -3.52 20.16
CA CYS A 135 8.29 -4.71 20.66
C CYS A 135 9.20 -5.52 21.61
N PRO A 136 8.78 -5.76 22.87
CA PRO A 136 9.58 -6.51 23.85
C PRO A 136 9.97 -7.91 23.37
N GLY A 137 9.00 -8.66 22.82
CA GLY A 137 9.25 -10.03 22.34
C GLY A 137 10.31 -10.09 21.24
N ARG A 138 10.31 -9.10 20.32
CA ARG A 138 11.32 -9.06 19.27
C ARG A 138 12.69 -8.62 19.78
N GLN A 139 12.75 -7.76 20.79
CA GLN A 139 14.03 -7.40 21.42
C GLN A 139 14.67 -8.63 22.08
N ASP A 140 13.87 -9.50 22.69
CA ASP A 140 14.37 -10.74 23.27
C ASP A 140 14.78 -11.76 22.19
N ASP A 141 14.05 -11.85 21.08
CA ASP A 141 14.45 -12.65 19.91
C ASP A 141 15.81 -12.20 19.36
N LEU A 142 16.05 -10.88 19.27
CA LEU A 142 17.31 -10.32 18.79
C LEU A 142 18.47 -10.67 19.72
N LYS A 143 18.29 -10.53 21.05
CA LYS A 143 19.30 -10.96 22.03
C LYS A 143 19.63 -12.44 21.90
N ALA A 144 18.61 -13.29 21.80
CA ALA A 144 18.79 -14.73 21.64
C ALA A 144 19.47 -15.11 20.30
N LEU A 145 19.26 -14.33 19.23
CA LEU A 145 19.96 -14.50 17.95
C LEU A 145 21.43 -14.10 18.05
N ASP A 146 21.73 -12.99 18.71
CA ASP A 146 23.10 -12.52 18.90
C ASP A 146 23.91 -13.48 19.78
N GLU A 147 23.33 -13.97 20.88
CA GLU A 147 23.96 -15.01 21.72
C GLU A 147 24.27 -16.29 20.92
N ARG A 148 23.35 -16.73 20.06
CA ARG A 148 23.56 -17.89 19.18
C ARG A 148 24.70 -17.64 18.18
N ARG A 149 24.78 -16.44 17.60
CA ARG A 149 25.87 -16.06 16.69
C ARG A 149 27.22 -16.01 17.40
N SER A 150 27.29 -15.43 18.60
CA SER A 150 28.52 -15.40 19.41
C SER A 150 28.99 -16.79 19.81
N LYS A 151 28.07 -17.68 20.19
CA LYS A 151 28.39 -19.09 20.49
C LYS A 151 28.91 -19.84 19.26
N GLN A 152 28.31 -19.62 18.10
CA GLN A 152 28.75 -20.23 16.84
C GLN A 152 30.14 -19.72 16.43
N ALA A 153 30.38 -18.40 16.49
CA ALA A 153 31.67 -17.80 16.20
C ALA A 153 32.80 -18.32 17.11
N ASN A 154 32.53 -18.49 18.41
CA ASN A 154 33.48 -19.08 19.34
C ASN A 154 33.76 -20.56 19.06
N LYS A 155 32.76 -21.32 18.58
CA LYS A 155 32.91 -22.71 18.18
C LYS A 155 33.74 -22.86 16.90
N ASP A 156 33.52 -21.97 15.93
CA ASP A 156 34.26 -21.94 14.68
C ASP A 156 35.73 -21.48 14.89
N ALA A 157 35.99 -20.57 15.84
CA ALA A 157 37.33 -20.17 16.24
C ALA A 157 38.09 -21.26 17.02
N GLY A 158 37.39 -22.02 17.87
CA GLY A 158 37.98 -23.12 18.66
C GLY A 158 38.21 -24.43 17.89
N GLY A 159 37.68 -24.55 16.66
CA GLY A 159 37.81 -25.72 15.79
C GLY A 159 39.02 -25.72 14.85
N SER A 160 39.93 -24.76 14.99
CA SER A 160 41.16 -24.67 14.20
C SER A 160 42.39 -24.96 15.07
N ASN A 161 42.70 -26.24 15.24
CA ASN A 161 44.06 -26.69 15.55
C ASN A 161 44.32 -27.97 14.72
N PRO A 162 45.53 -28.14 14.16
CA PRO A 162 45.81 -28.90 12.94
C PRO A 162 45.57 -30.41 13.04
#